data_AF-A0A7N1A7R6-F1
#
_entry.id   AF-A0A7N1A7R6-F1
#
_cell.length_a   1.000
_cell.length_b   1.000
_cell.length_c   1.000
_cell.angle_alpha   90.00
_cell.angle_beta   90.00
_cell.angle_gamma   90.00
#
_symmetry.space_group_name_H-M   'P 1'
#
loop_
_entity.id
_entity.type
_entity.pdbx_description
1 polymer ?
#
loop_
_entity_poly.entity_id
_entity_poly.type
_entity_poly.pdbx_seq_one_letter_code
_entity_poly.pdbx_strand_id
1 'polypeptide(L)' 'MEGGPYKDRAQTIYSDLRSNLIRNVVRRYHETGYLWEQYDQKKGVRKGARPFTGWTSLILLIMAEIYS' A
#
# COMPACT_ATOMS: atom_id res chain seq x y z
N MET A 1 -3.06 -22.98 -21.36
CA MET A 1 -3.78 -21.83 -20.78
C MET A 1 -3.14 -20.57 -21.33
N GLU A 2 -3.70 -19.98 -22.39
CA GLU A 2 -3.29 -18.63 -22.79
C GLU A 2 -3.82 -17.62 -21.76
N GLY A 3 -2.99 -16.63 -21.44
CA GLY A 3 -3.39 -15.56 -20.52
C GLY A 3 -4.51 -14.72 -21.11
N GLY A 4 -5.44 -14.27 -20.26
CA GLY A 4 -6.49 -13.34 -20.71
C GLY A 4 -5.90 -12.04 -21.29
N PRO A 5 -6.65 -11.31 -22.13
CA PRO A 5 -6.15 -10.17 -22.91
C PRO A 5 -5.64 -8.98 -22.05
N TYR A 6 -5.91 -9.00 -20.74
CA TYR A 6 -5.53 -7.94 -19.81
C TYR A 6 -4.44 -8.36 -18.81
N LYS A 7 -3.82 -9.54 -18.99
CA LYS A 7 -2.80 -10.07 -18.06
C LYS A 7 -1.67 -9.08 -17.81
N ASP A 8 -1.08 -8.53 -18.87
CA ASP A 8 0.06 -7.62 -18.76
C ASP A 8 -0.35 -6.29 -18.11
N ARG A 9 -1.52 -5.78 -18.48
CA ARG A 9 -2.07 -4.56 -17.85
C ARG A 9 -2.31 -4.75 -16.35
N ALA A 10 -2.84 -5.90 -15.95
CA ALA A 10 -3.04 -6.22 -14.53
C ALA A 10 -1.71 -6.31 -13.78
N GLN A 11 -0.70 -6.93 -14.39
CA GLN A 11 0.65 -7.05 -13.82
C GLN A 11 1.30 -5.67 -13.58
N THR A 12 1.19 -4.76 -14.55
CA THR A 12 1.72 -3.40 -14.43
C THR A 12 1.03 -2.64 -13.31
N ILE A 13 -0.31 -2.64 -13.28
CA ILE A 13 -1.09 -1.95 -12.26
C ILE A 13 -0.77 -2.50 -10.86
N TYR A 14 -0.66 -3.83 -10.73
CA TYR A 14 -0.29 -4.48 -9.48
C TYR A 14 1.07 -4.00 -8.97
N SER A 15 2.08 -4.01 -9.84
CA SER A 15 3.45 -3.64 -9.50
C SER A 15 3.57 -2.18 -9.07
N ASP A 16 2.92 -1.29 -9.83
CA ASP A 16 2.92 0.16 -9.55
C ASP A 16 2.20 0.48 -8.25
N LEU A 17 1.00 -0.09 -8.05
CA LEU A 17 0.20 0.14 -6.86
C LEU A 17 0.93 -0.35 -5.60
N ARG A 18 1.47 -1.57 -5.64
CA ARG A 18 2.21 -2.15 -4.52
C ARG A 18 3.41 -1.28 -4.13
N SER A 19 4.23 -0.88 -5.10
CA SER A 19 5.41 -0.04 -4.85
C SER A 19 5.03 1.32 -4.24
N ASN A 20 3.98 1.95 -4.76
CA ASN A 20 3.51 3.25 -4.27
C ASN A 20 2.96 3.18 -2.84
N LEU A 21 2.18 2.14 -2.52
CA LEU A 21 1.65 1.93 -1.17
C LEU A 21 2.78 1.72 -0.15
N ILE A 22 3.70 0.79 -0.43
CA ILE A 22 4.83 0.49 0.46
C ILE A 22 5.69 1.73 0.67
N ARG A 23 6.09 2.40 -0.41
CA ARG A 23 6.94 3.61 -0.34
C ARG A 23 6.31 4.69 0.52
N ASN A 24 5.01 4.95 0.36
CA ASN A 24 4.32 5.98 1.13
C ASN A 24 4.21 5.59 2.62
N VAL A 25 3.74 4.38 2.93
CA VAL A 25 3.55 3.95 4.33
C VAL A 25 4.88 3.91 5.09
N VAL A 26 5.92 3.31 4.50
CA VAL A 26 7.25 3.19 5.11
C VAL A 26 7.86 4.57 5.35
N ARG A 27 7.80 5.47 4.36
CA ARG A 27 8.28 6.84 4.53
C ARG A 27 7.60 7.55 5.71
N ARG A 28 6.28 7.46 5.81
CA ARG A 28 5.52 8.11 6.89
C ARG A 28 5.77 7.46 8.25
N TYR A 29 5.98 6.16 8.27
CA TYR A 29 6.39 5.47 9.50
C TYR A 29 7.75 5.97 9.99
N HIS A 30 8.75 6.07 9.11
CA HIS A 30 10.07 6.62 9.48
C HIS A 30 10.01 8.10 9.92
N GLU A 31 9.15 8.92 9.29
CA GLU A 31 8.99 10.33 9.65
C GLU A 31 8.33 10.53 11.03
N THR A 32 7.54 9.56 11.52
CA THR A 32 6.56 9.83 12.60
C THR A 32 6.49 8.79 13.70
N GLY A 33 7.01 7.58 13.47
CA GLY A 33 6.95 6.45 14.39
C GLY A 33 5.61 5.70 14.43
N TYR A 34 4.60 6.13 13.67
CA TYR A 34 3.25 5.57 13.75
C TYR A 34 2.64 5.30 12.37
N LEU A 35 1.74 4.30 12.35
CA LEU A 35 0.82 4.07 11.24
C LEU A 35 -0.42 4.95 11.37
N TRP A 36 -0.97 5.33 10.22
CA TRP A 36 -2.12 6.21 10.09
C TRP A 36 -3.27 5.48 9.41
N GLU A 37 -4.50 5.87 9.73
CA GLU A 37 -5.71 5.26 9.18
C GLU A 37 -5.88 5.51 7.68
N GLN A 38 -5.57 6.74 7.23
CA GLN A 38 -5.74 7.17 5.84
C GLN A 38 -4.57 8.03 5.36
N TYR A 39 -4.32 7.97 4.05
CA TYR A 39 -3.30 8.77 3.36
C TYR A 39 -3.94 9.48 2.17
N ASP A 40 -3.68 10.79 2.04
CA ASP A 40 -4.20 11.61 0.93
C ASP A 40 -3.65 11.14 -0.42
N GLN A 41 -4.53 10.96 -1.40
CA GLN A 41 -4.19 10.40 -2.70
C GLN A 41 -3.28 11.29 -3.56
N LYS A 42 -3.29 12.62 -3.35
CA LYS A 42 -2.50 13.56 -4.16
C LYS A 42 -1.17 13.93 -3.51
N LYS A 43 -1.17 14.13 -2.19
CA LYS A 43 0.01 14.61 -1.46
C LYS A 43 0.64 13.55 -0.54
N GLY A 44 0.01 12.39 -0.40
CA GLY A 44 0.42 11.34 0.56
C GLY A 44 0.31 11.79 2.02
N VAL A 45 -0.39 12.89 2.28
CA VAL A 45 -0.50 13.49 3.62
C VAL A 45 -1.49 12.67 4.45
N ARG A 46 -0.99 12.21 5.60
CA ARG A 46 -1.73 11.53 6.66
C ARG A 46 -3.02 12.25 7.09
N LYS A 47 -4.12 11.51 7.25
CA LYS A 47 -5.42 11.95 7.79
C LYS A 47 -5.97 10.88 8.75
N GLY A 48 -6.77 11.27 9.73
CA GLY A 48 -7.42 10.34 10.68
C GLY A 48 -6.64 10.07 11.96
N ALA A 49 -7.03 8.99 12.66
CA ALA A 49 -6.54 8.65 14.01
C ALA A 49 -5.09 8.12 14.02
N ARG A 50 -4.40 8.31 15.15
CA ARG A 50 -3.04 7.78 15.43
C ARG A 50 -2.86 7.44 16.92
N PRO A 51 -2.15 6.36 17.28
CA PRO A 51 -1.65 5.29 16.42
C PRO A 51 -2.80 4.45 15.83
N PHE A 52 -2.70 4.03 14.56
CA PHE A 52 -3.72 3.16 13.95
C PHE A 52 -3.10 1.88 13.38
N THR A 53 -3.27 0.78 14.12
CA THR A 53 -2.84 -0.57 13.74
C THR A 53 -4.02 -1.45 13.30
N GLY A 54 -5.05 -0.84 12.69
CA GLY A 54 -6.18 -1.54 12.09
C GLY A 54 -5.85 -2.10 10.71
N TRP A 55 -6.66 -1.78 9.70
CA TRP A 55 -6.43 -2.24 8.32
C TRP A 55 -5.10 -1.78 7.72
N THR A 56 -4.48 -0.70 8.22
CA THR A 56 -3.16 -0.26 7.73
C THR A 56 -2.08 -1.33 7.97
N SER A 57 -2.27 -2.23 8.95
CA SER A 57 -1.38 -3.38 9.20
C SER A 57 -1.34 -4.37 8.03
N LEU A 58 -2.34 -4.36 7.12
CA LEU A 58 -2.33 -5.17 5.90
C LEU A 58 -1.15 -4.84 4.98
N ILE A 59 -0.48 -3.70 5.17
CA ILE A 59 0.74 -3.36 4.45
C ILE A 59 1.83 -4.43 4.62
N LEU A 60 1.85 -5.13 5.77
CA LEU A 60 2.78 -6.25 6.00
C LEU A 60 2.52 -7.42 5.05
N LEU A 61 1.24 -7.77 4.83
CA LEU A 61 0.86 -8.84 3.90
C LEU A 61 1.16 -8.43 2.45
N ILE A 62 0.92 -7.15 2.10
CA ILE A 62 1.25 -6.60 0.78
C ILE A 62 2.77 -6.62 0.54
N MET A 63 3.59 -6.30 1.55
CA MET A 63 5.05 -6.41 1.45
C MET A 63 5.49 -7.85 1.28
N ALA A 64 4.86 -8.80 1.97
CA ALA A 64 5.17 -10.22 1.89
C ALA A 64 4.57 -10.93 0.65
N GLU A 65 3.73 -10.25 -0.12
CA GLU A 65 2.98 -10.83 -1.26
C GLU A 65 2.13 -12.04 -0.88
N ILE A 66 1.56 -12.02 0.34
CA ILE A 66 0.71 -13.10 0.86
C ILE A 66 -0.76 -12.72 0.60
N TYR A 67 -1.35 -13.38 -0.41
CA TYR A 67 -2.76 -13.27 -0.77
C TYR A 67 -3.33 -14.68 -0.87
N SER A 68 -4.09 -15.11 0.14
CA SER A 68 -4.71 -16.44 0.23
C SER A 68 -6.19 -16.40 -0.13
#